data_AF-A0A6I6MSS1-F1
#
_entry.id   AF-A0A6I6MSS1-F1
#
_cell.length_a   1.000
_cell.length_b   1.000
_cell.length_c   1.000
_cell.angle_alpha   90.00
_cell.angle_beta   90.00
_cell.angle_gamma   90.00
#
_symmetry.space_group_name_H-M   'P 1'
#
loop_
_entity.id
_entity.type
_entity.pdbx_description
1 polymer ?
#
loop_
_entity_poly.entity_id
_entity_poly.type
_entity_poly.pdbx_seq_one_letter_code
_entity_poly.pdbx_strand_id
1 'polypeptide(L)'
;MHLSPAHHAHPRSPGEEQFTLAAELLSLLGDRTRLALLHALTAGEADVTTLTESCGAARPAVSQHLARLRLAGLVRTRKEGRRVVYSLAHGHLRRLVDEALKTADHHLAERAQ
;
A
#
# COMPACT_ATOMS: atom_id res chain seq x y z
N MET A 1 2.46 18.99 36.10
CA MET A 1 2.38 18.82 34.63
C MET A 1 2.99 17.47 34.29
N HIS A 2 2.22 16.53 33.77
CA HIS A 2 2.70 15.24 33.29
C HIS A 2 3.43 15.46 31.95
N LEU A 3 4.73 15.20 31.90
CA LEU A 3 5.47 15.14 30.64
C LEU A 3 5.13 13.80 29.97
N SER A 4 4.47 13.87 28.82
CA SER A 4 4.09 12.72 28.01
C SER A 4 5.32 12.20 27.25
N PRO A 5 5.68 10.90 27.35
CA PRO A 5 6.84 10.35 26.67
C PRO A 5 6.41 9.91 25.26
N ALA A 6 6.42 10.83 24.29
CA ALA A 6 6.09 10.47 22.91
C ALA A 6 6.96 11.23 21.91
N HIS A 7 8.26 11.12 22.07
CA HIS A 7 9.19 11.16 20.94
C HIS A 7 9.99 9.86 21.01
N HIS A 8 9.45 8.78 20.43
CA HIS A 8 10.29 7.65 20.05
C HIS A 8 11.30 8.19 19.05
N ALA A 9 12.47 8.57 19.55
CA ALA A 9 13.65 8.83 18.77
C ALA A 9 13.87 7.59 17.90
N HIS A 10 13.49 7.68 16.63
CA HIS A 10 13.88 6.66 15.67
C HIS A 10 15.41 6.64 15.70
N PRO A 11 16.04 5.48 15.94
CA PRO A 11 17.49 5.39 15.86
C PRO A 11 17.93 5.95 14.50
N ARG A 12 19.00 6.75 14.48
CA ARG A 12 19.48 7.42 13.26
C ARG A 12 19.94 6.45 12.15
N SER A 13 19.92 5.15 12.42
CA SER A 13 20.18 4.05 11.49
C SER A 13 19.09 2.99 11.66
N PRO A 14 18.50 2.47 10.56
CA PRO A 14 17.57 1.35 10.65
C PRO A 14 18.26 0.13 11.28
N GLY A 15 17.54 -0.60 12.13
CA GLY A 15 18.03 -1.88 12.69
C GLY A 15 17.66 -3.07 11.79
N GLU A 16 18.26 -4.24 12.04
CA GLU A 16 18.00 -5.50 11.31
C GLU A 16 16.50 -5.82 11.21
N GLU A 17 15.76 -5.74 12.32
CA GLU A 17 14.31 -5.99 12.35
C GLU A 17 13.53 -5.05 11.43
N GLN A 18 13.96 -3.78 11.33
CA GLN A 18 13.33 -2.82 10.40
C GLN A 18 13.59 -3.20 8.95
N PHE A 19 14.79 -3.67 8.61
CA PHE A 19 15.10 -4.16 7.27
C PHE A 19 14.32 -5.42 6.91
N THR A 20 14.22 -6.39 7.84
CA THR A 20 13.42 -7.60 7.64
C THR A 20 11.96 -7.26 7.37
N LEU A 21 11.33 -6.45 8.24
CA LEU A 21 9.94 -6.07 8.07
C LEU A 21 9.72 -5.24 6.80
N ALA A 22 10.62 -4.32 6.48
CA ALA A 22 10.55 -3.55 5.24
C ALA A 22 10.61 -4.45 4.01
N ALA A 23 11.51 -5.45 3.98
CA ALA A 23 11.61 -6.40 2.88
C ALA A 23 10.34 -7.24 2.72
N GLU A 24 9.74 -7.70 3.82
CA GLU A 24 8.47 -8.44 3.80
C GLU A 24 7.32 -7.58 3.24
N LEU A 25 7.21 -6.33 3.69
CA LEU A 25 6.19 -5.40 3.18
C LEU A 25 6.42 -5.08 1.70
N LEU A 26 7.67 -4.82 1.29
CA LEU A 26 8.02 -4.56 -0.11
C LEU A 26 7.74 -5.77 -1.01
N SER A 27 7.97 -7.00 -0.51
CA SER A 27 7.61 -8.23 -1.23
C SER A 27 6.09 -8.33 -1.47
N LEU A 28 5.27 -7.90 -0.51
CA LEU A 28 3.84 -7.76 -0.74
C LEU A 28 3.54 -6.71 -1.81
N LEU A 29 4.24 -5.58 -1.83
CA LEU A 29 4.06 -4.58 -2.89
C LEU A 29 4.58 -5.04 -4.25
N GLY A 30 5.55 -5.96 -4.33
CA GLY A 30 6.20 -6.39 -5.58
C GLY A 30 5.33 -7.11 -6.62
N ASP A 31 4.00 -7.13 -6.46
CA ASP A 31 3.03 -7.67 -7.42
C ASP A 31 2.29 -6.55 -8.13
N ARG A 32 2.23 -6.66 -9.46
CA ARG A 32 1.61 -5.65 -10.34
C ARG A 32 0.17 -5.30 -9.92
N THR A 33 -0.66 -6.30 -9.62
CA THR A 33 -2.07 -6.07 -9.29
C THR A 33 -2.21 -5.41 -7.93
N ARG A 34 -1.39 -5.81 -6.95
CA ARG A 34 -1.38 -5.17 -5.62
C ARG A 34 -0.90 -3.72 -5.68
N LEU A 35 0.14 -3.42 -6.46
CA LEU A 35 0.55 -2.03 -6.70
C LEU A 35 -0.55 -1.22 -7.38
N ALA A 36 -1.23 -1.77 -8.38
CA ALA A 36 -2.35 -1.09 -9.04
C ALA A 36 -3.51 -0.80 -8.06
N LEU A 37 -3.86 -1.75 -7.19
CA LEU A 37 -4.88 -1.57 -6.17
C LEU A 37 -4.48 -0.49 -5.15
N LEU A 38 -3.25 -0.54 -4.65
CA LEU A 38 -2.75 0.45 -3.70
C LEU A 38 -2.67 1.84 -4.33
N HIS A 39 -2.26 1.93 -5.60
CA HIS A 39 -2.29 3.20 -6.35
C HIS A 39 -3.71 3.72 -6.52
N ALA A 40 -4.68 2.89 -6.91
CA ALA A 40 -6.08 3.33 -7.01
C ALA A 40 -6.58 3.92 -5.67
N LEU A 41 -6.15 3.33 -4.55
CA LEU A 41 -6.48 3.81 -3.21
C LEU A 41 -5.70 5.07 -2.77
N THR A 42 -4.70 5.54 -3.52
CA THR A 42 -4.07 6.86 -3.26
C THR A 42 -5.00 8.01 -3.63
N ALA A 43 -5.92 7.79 -4.57
CA ALA A 43 -6.92 8.77 -5.01
C ALA A 43 -8.13 8.88 -4.07
N GLY A 44 -8.35 7.89 -3.20
CA GLY A 44 -9.47 7.88 -2.27
C GLY A 44 -9.88 6.47 -1.86
N GLU A 45 -10.89 6.38 -0.99
CA GLU A 45 -11.46 5.08 -0.62
C GLU A 45 -12.31 4.51 -1.76
N ALA A 46 -12.29 3.18 -1.95
CA ALA A 46 -13.03 2.53 -3.04
C ALA A 46 -13.58 1.16 -2.64
N ASP A 47 -14.69 0.75 -3.23
CA ASP A 47 -15.22 -0.60 -3.05
C ASP A 47 -14.56 -1.60 -4.01
N VAL A 48 -14.77 -2.90 -3.76
CA VAL A 48 -14.17 -3.97 -4.58
C VAL A 48 -14.58 -3.91 -6.05
N THR A 49 -15.77 -3.40 -6.37
CA THR A 49 -16.24 -3.29 -7.76
C THR A 49 -15.44 -2.22 -8.47
N THR A 50 -15.34 -1.01 -7.89
CA THR A 50 -14.51 0.08 -8.43
C THR A 50 -13.06 -0.34 -8.60
N LEU A 51 -12.49 -1.05 -7.62
CA LEU A 51 -11.12 -1.54 -7.67
C LEU A 51 -10.90 -2.62 -8.75
N THR A 52 -11.92 -3.44 -9.01
CA THR A 52 -11.89 -4.46 -10.07
C THR A 52 -11.83 -3.79 -11.44
N GLU A 53 -12.66 -2.77 -11.65
CA GLU A 53 -12.70 -1.98 -12.88
C GLU A 53 -11.38 -1.24 -13.11
N SER A 54 -10.82 -0.60 -12.08
CA SER A 54 -9.56 0.15 -12.21
C SER A 54 -8.35 -0.72 -12.53
N CYS A 55 -8.30 -1.95 -12.01
CA CYS A 55 -7.13 -2.82 -12.16
C CYS A 55 -7.20 -3.74 -13.38
N GLY A 56 -8.34 -3.81 -14.09
CA GLY A 56 -8.52 -4.70 -15.23
C GLY A 56 -8.35 -6.19 -14.88
N ALA A 57 -8.60 -6.56 -13.63
CA ALA A 57 -8.40 -7.90 -13.09
C ALA A 57 -9.73 -8.52 -12.67
N ALA A 58 -9.82 -9.85 -12.66
CA ALA A 58 -11.05 -10.54 -12.25
C ALA A 58 -11.35 -10.32 -10.76
N ARG A 59 -12.64 -10.13 -10.42
CA ARG A 59 -13.09 -9.84 -9.05
C ARG A 59 -12.59 -10.85 -7.99
N PRO A 60 -12.57 -12.18 -8.23
CA PRO A 60 -12.00 -13.14 -7.28
C PRO A 60 -10.51 -12.89 -6.99
N ALA A 61 -9.72 -12.55 -8.02
CA ALA A 61 -8.31 -12.23 -7.86
C ALA A 61 -8.12 -10.94 -7.07
N VAL A 62 -8.88 -9.88 -7.40
CA VAL A 62 -8.86 -8.61 -6.64
C VAL A 62 -9.23 -8.82 -5.18
N SER A 63 -10.25 -9.62 -4.91
CA SER A 63 -10.68 -9.94 -3.54
C SER A 63 -9.60 -10.69 -2.77
N GLN A 64 -8.90 -11.64 -3.41
CA GLN A 64 -7.78 -12.35 -2.81
C GLN A 64 -6.60 -11.40 -2.51
N HIS A 65 -6.27 -10.51 -3.43
CA HIS A 65 -5.22 -9.51 -3.22
C HIS A 65 -5.58 -8.56 -2.07
N LEU A 66 -6.81 -8.05 -2.03
CA LEU A 66 -7.30 -7.19 -0.94
C LEU A 66 -7.31 -7.91 0.41
N ALA A 67 -7.64 -9.21 0.44
CA ALA A 67 -7.55 -10.00 1.66
C ALA A 67 -6.10 -10.10 2.17
N ARG A 68 -5.13 -10.35 1.28
CA ARG A 68 -3.70 -10.38 1.64
C ARG A 68 -3.21 -9.02 2.14
N LEU A 69 -3.53 -7.94 1.43
CA LEU A 69 -3.18 -6.57 1.83
C LEU A 69 -3.79 -6.21 3.18
N ARG A 70 -5.02 -6.66 3.46
CA ARG A 70 -5.69 -6.43 4.74
C ARG A 70 -5.03 -7.20 5.88
N LEU A 71 -4.68 -8.47 5.66
CA LEU A 71 -3.98 -9.29 6.65
C LEU A 71 -2.61 -8.70 7.00
N ALA A 72 -1.93 -8.10 6.03
CA ALA A 72 -0.67 -7.38 6.23
C ALA A 72 -0.82 -5.96 6.82
N GLY A 73 -2.05 -5.51 7.11
CA GLY A 73 -2.29 -4.19 7.67
C GLY A 73 -2.03 -3.02 6.70
N LEU A 74 -1.88 -3.28 5.40
CA LEU A 74 -1.61 -2.25 4.37
C LEU A 74 -2.88 -1.50 3.96
N VAL A 75 -4.03 -2.16 4.06
CA VAL A 75 -5.35 -1.55 3.81
C VAL A 75 -6.27 -1.74 4.99
N ARG A 76 -7.15 -0.77 5.19
CA ARG A 76 -8.27 -0.81 6.13
C ARG A 76 -9.56 -1.04 5.38
N THR A 77 -10.57 -1.51 6.10
CA THR A 77 -11.92 -1.70 5.56
C THR A 77 -12.96 -1.10 6.46
N ARG A 78 -13.98 -0.47 5.89
CA ARG A 78 -15.22 -0.11 6.59
C ARG A 78 -16.42 -0.63 5.82
N LYS A 79 -17.52 -0.89 6.53
CA LYS A 79 -18.80 -1.23 5.90
C LYS A 79 -19.56 0.05 5.58
N GLU A 80 -20.09 0.14 4.37
CA GLU A 80 -20.98 1.21 3.92
C GLU A 80 -22.23 0.57 3.31
N GLY A 81 -23.30 0.50 4.11
CA GLY A 81 -24.47 -0.30 3.79
C GLY A 81 -24.12 -1.76 3.55
N ARG A 82 -24.31 -2.25 2.32
CA ARG A 82 -23.97 -3.61 1.89
C ARG A 82 -22.56 -3.75 1.31
N ARG A 83 -21.85 -2.64 1.13
CA ARG A 83 -20.52 -2.60 0.48
C ARG A 83 -19.41 -2.63 1.52
N VAL A 84 -18.27 -3.18 1.12
CA VAL A 84 -17.01 -3.04 1.86
C VAL A 84 -16.17 -2.04 1.09
N VAL A 85 -15.81 -0.96 1.77
CA VAL A 85 -14.99 0.13 1.24
C VAL A 85 -13.58 -0.01 1.83
N TYR A 86 -12.57 0.11 0.97
CA TYR A 86 -11.15 -0.05 1.28
C TYR A 86 -10.46 1.30 1.28
N SER A 87 -9.45 1.46 2.14
CA SER A 87 -8.58 2.64 2.19
C SER A 87 -7.17 2.28 2.62
N LEU A 88 -6.19 3.11 2.26
CA LEU A 88 -4.79 2.89 2.70
C LEU A 88 -4.69 3.04 4.22
N ALA A 89 -3.85 2.20 4.85
CA ALA A 89 -3.75 2.19 6.30
C ALA A 89 -3.14 3.47 6.91
N HIS A 90 -2.26 4.16 6.18
CA HIS A 90 -1.61 5.41 6.61
C HIS A 90 -0.90 6.13 5.44
N GLY A 91 -0.61 7.42 5.63
CA GLY A 91 0.04 8.27 4.62
C GLY A 91 1.44 7.82 4.16
N HIS A 92 2.19 7.06 4.97
CA HIS A 92 3.49 6.49 4.54
C HIS A 92 3.34 5.55 3.34
N LEU A 93 2.23 4.82 3.25
CA LEU A 93 2.01 3.84 2.18
C LEU A 93 1.72 4.54 0.85
N ARG A 94 0.95 5.63 0.90
CA ARG A 94 0.74 6.50 -0.28
C ARG A 94 2.08 6.96 -0.85
N ARG A 95 2.94 7.55 0.00
CA ARG A 95 4.26 8.02 -0.41
C ARG A 95 5.11 6.88 -0.99
N LEU A 96 5.10 5.71 -0.36
CA LEU A 96 5.86 4.56 -0.84
C LEU A 96 5.41 4.10 -2.24
N VAL A 97 4.10 4.03 -2.49
CA VAL A 97 3.55 3.66 -3.80
C VAL A 97 3.91 4.71 -4.85
N ASP A 98 3.74 6.00 -4.53
CA ASP A 98 4.08 7.09 -5.44
C ASP A 98 5.57 7.08 -5.82
N GLU A 99 6.46 6.89 -4.84
CA GLU A 99 7.92 6.81 -5.09
C GLU A 99 8.32 5.54 -5.85
N ALA A 100 7.65 4.41 -5.62
CA ALA A 100 7.90 3.18 -6.38
C ALA A 100 7.58 3.37 -7.87
N LEU A 101 6.48 4.05 -8.20
CA LEU A 101 6.10 4.34 -9.58
C LEU A 101 7.06 5.33 -10.23
N LYS A 102 7.46 6.41 -9.54
CA LYS A 102 8.46 7.37 -10.04
C LYS A 102 9.82 6.71 -10.30
N THR A 103 10.22 5.77 -9.44
CA THR A 103 11.45 5.00 -9.64
C THR A 103 11.36 4.15 -10.91
N ALA A 104 10.20 3.52 -11.15
CA ALA A 104 9.95 2.78 -12.38
C ALA A 104 9.99 3.70 -13.62
N ASP A 105 9.37 4.87 -13.55
CA ASP A 105 9.39 5.87 -14.62
C ASP A 105 10.82 6.32 -14.97
N HIS A 106 11.66 6.56 -13.95
CA HIS A 106 13.06 6.92 -14.14
C HIS A 106 13.81 5.81 -14.91
N HIS A 107 13.66 4.56 -14.49
CA HIS A 107 14.27 3.43 -15.19
C HIS A 107 13.73 3.20 -16.60
N LEU A 108 12.45 3.47 -16.85
CA LEU A 108 11.88 3.40 -18.21
C LEU A 108 12.47 4.50 -19.11
N ALA A 109 12.69 5.70 -18.57
CA ALA A 109 13.31 6.81 -19.30
C ALA A 109 14.79 6.55 -19.63
N GLU A 110 15.54 5.94 -18.71
CA GLU A 110 16.93 5.54 -18.93
C GLU A 110 17.07 4.45 -20.00
N ARG A 111 16.15 3.48 -20.05
CA ARG A 111 16.17 2.36 -21.02
C ARG A 111 15.79 2.77 -22.44
N ALA A 112 15.18 3.95 -22.61
CA ALA A 112 14.78 4.48 -23.90
C ALA A 112 15.89 5.28 -24.61
N GLN A 113 17.04 5.46 -23.94
CA GLN A 113 18.26 6.11 -24.46
C GLN A 113 19.28 5.06 -24.91
#